data_AF-A0A432TGF4-F1
#
_entry.id   AF-A0A432TGF4-F1
#
_cell.length_a   1.000
_cell.length_b   1.000
_cell.length_c   1.000
_cell.angle_alpha   90.00
_cell.angle_beta   90.00
_cell.angle_gamma   90.00
#
_symmetry.space_group_name_H-M   'P 1'
#
loop_
_entity.id
_entity.type
_entity.pdbx_description
1 polymer ?
#
loop_
_entity_poly.entity_id
_entity_poly.type
_entity_poly.pdbx_seq_one_letter_code
_entity_poly.pdbx_strand_id
1 'polypeptide(L)'
;MLNHSLNMTKINIMLGLAVVVLSIYTIIWHHQNYLLEEKSKVIKNQNQRIMAMQKQLLIEHSEKISGAEIKQKALNALQMKPINPEKVRTIAL
;
A
#
# COMPACT_ATOMS: atom_id res chain seq x y z
N MET A 1 -39.88 2.50 52.11
CA MET A 1 -39.77 3.63 51.15
C MET A 1 -38.37 4.25 51.11
N LEU A 2 -37.70 4.52 52.24
CA LEU A 2 -36.36 5.15 52.28
C LEU A 2 -35.25 4.38 51.53
N ASN A 3 -35.29 3.04 51.53
CA ASN A 3 -34.29 2.22 50.84
C ASN A 3 -34.40 2.28 49.31
N HIS A 4 -35.61 2.54 48.79
CA HIS A 4 -35.85 2.64 47.36
C HIS A 4 -35.31 3.95 46.79
N SER A 5 -35.52 5.07 47.49
CA SER A 5 -34.97 6.37 47.08
C SER A 5 -33.44 6.39 47.14
N LEU A 6 -32.83 5.79 48.18
CA LEU A 6 -31.37 5.67 48.27
C LEU A 6 -30.77 4.83 47.14
N ASN A 7 -31.44 3.75 46.71
CA ASN A 7 -30.98 2.95 45.58
C ASN A 7 -31.06 3.73 44.26
N MET A 8 -32.12 4.51 44.04
CA MET A 8 -32.24 5.39 42.87
C MET A 8 -31.15 6.45 42.82
N THR A 9 -30.81 7.07 43.95
CA THR A 9 -29.71 8.04 44.03
C THR A 9 -28.35 7.40 43.68
N LYS A 10 -28.07 6.19 44.17
CA LYS A 10 -26.83 5.46 43.83
C LYS A 10 -26.73 5.13 42.35
N ILE A 11 -27.83 4.69 41.74
CA ILE A 11 -27.90 4.39 40.30
C ILE A 11 -27.63 5.65 39.47
N ASN A 12 -28.24 6.78 39.84
CA ASN A 12 -28.03 8.04 39.12
C ASN A 12 -26.59 8.54 39.19
N ILE A 13 -25.93 8.41 40.35
CA ILE A 13 -24.51 8.76 40.51
C ILE A 13 -23.63 7.83 39.66
N MET A 14 -23.92 6.52 39.67
CA MET A 14 -23.18 5.55 38.87
C MET A 14 -23.33 5.84 37.37
N LEU A 15 -24.55 6.15 36.91
CA LEU A 15 -24.82 6.52 35.52
C LEU A 15 -24.11 7.83 35.14
N GLY A 16 -24.14 8.84 36.02
CA GLY A 16 -23.41 10.09 35.80
C GLY A 16 -21.91 9.89 35.64
N LEU A 17 -21.31 9.07 36.51
CA LEU A 17 -19.90 8.69 36.41
C LEU A 17 -19.60 7.93 35.12
N ALA A 18 -20.47 6.99 34.74
CA ALA A 18 -20.33 6.25 33.49
C ALA A 18 -20.36 7.18 32.26
N VAL A 19 -21.26 8.17 32.25
CA VAL A 19 -21.34 9.16 31.16
C VAL A 19 -20.07 9.99 31.06
N VAL A 20 -19.49 10.42 32.18
CA VAL A 20 -18.23 11.20 32.19
C VAL A 20 -17.08 10.35 31.64
N VAL A 21 -16.95 9.10 32.12
CA VAL A 21 -15.90 8.18 31.66
C VAL A 21 -16.05 7.88 30.16
N LEU A 22 -17.27 7.59 29.70
CA LEU A 22 -17.55 7.33 28.29
C LEU A 22 -17.22 8.55 27.43
N SER A 23 -17.54 9.76 27.91
CA SER A 23 -17.25 11.00 27.18
C SER A 23 -15.74 11.21 26.97
N ILE A 24 -14.94 10.98 28.01
CA ILE A 24 -13.47 11.05 27.91
C ILE A 24 -12.96 9.98 26.92
N TYR A 25 -13.50 8.76 27.01
CA TYR A 25 -13.13 7.67 26.11
C TYR A 25 -13.45 8.01 24.65
N THR A 26 -14.61 8.60 24.37
CA THR A 26 -15.00 9.03 23.02
C THR A 26 -14.02 10.05 22.45
N ILE A 27 -13.58 11.03 23.24
CA ILE A 27 -12.60 12.05 22.79
C ILE A 27 -11.27 11.39 22.43
N ILE A 28 -10.76 10.52 23.31
CA ILE A 28 -9.50 9.80 23.09
C ILE A 28 -9.61 8.90 21.86
N TRP A 29 -10.71 8.14 21.75
CA TRP A 29 -10.98 7.28 20.62
C TRP A 29 -11.01 8.05 19.31
N HIS A 30 -11.70 9.19 19.27
CA HIS A 30 -11.79 10.00 18.07
C HIS A 30 -10.41 10.53 17.63
N HIS A 31 -9.62 11.01 18.59
CA HIS A 31 -8.27 11.49 18.31
C HIS A 31 -7.34 10.37 17.80
N GLN A 32 -7.39 9.19 18.42
CA GLN A 32 -6.59 8.05 17.96
C GLN A 32 -6.98 7.59 16.56
N ASN A 33 -8.27 7.56 16.24
CA ASN A 33 -8.75 7.19 14.91
C ASN A 33 -8.31 8.20 13.85
N TYR A 34 -8.38 9.50 14.15
CA TYR A 34 -7.89 10.53 13.25
C TYR A 34 -6.40 10.34 12.92
N LEU A 35 -5.56 10.14 13.95
CA LEU A 35 -4.13 9.89 13.75
C LEU A 35 -3.86 8.60 12.99
N LEU A 36 -4.68 7.57 13.20
CA LEU A 36 -4.56 6.29 12.50
C LEU A 36 -4.92 6.42 11.02
N GLU A 37 -5.97 7.17 10.69
CA GLU A 37 -6.40 7.43 9.32
C GLU A 37 -5.33 8.18 8.53
N GLU A 38 -4.74 9.21 9.14
CA GLU A 38 -3.67 9.99 8.52
C GLU A 38 -2.45 9.11 8.18
N LYS A 39 -2.01 8.29 9.14
CA LYS A 39 -0.92 7.32 8.93
C LYS A 39 -1.27 6.29 7.86
N SER A 40 -2.49 5.78 7.87
CA SER A 40 -2.99 4.82 6.89
C SER A 40 -2.96 5.40 5.47
N LYS A 41 -3.35 6.67 5.31
CA LYS A 41 -3.32 7.37 4.01
C LYS A 41 -1.90 7.50 3.46
N VAL A 42 -0.93 7.85 4.31
CA VAL A 42 0.49 7.94 3.91
C VAL A 42 1.00 6.57 3.45
N ILE A 43 0.80 5.53 4.26
CA ILE A 43 1.24 4.16 3.92
C ILE A 43 0.56 3.66 2.65
N LYS A 44 -0.74 3.91 2.48
CA LYS A 44 -1.49 3.52 1.29
C LYS A 44 -0.92 4.16 0.03
N ASN A 45 -0.62 5.46 0.07
CA ASN A 45 -0.01 6.17 -1.06
C ASN A 45 1.39 5.63 -1.38
N GLN A 46 2.21 5.35 -0.36
CA GLN A 46 3.52 4.73 -0.54
C GLN A 46 3.42 3.34 -1.17
N ASN A 47 2.52 2.48 -0.68
CA ASN A 47 2.28 1.16 -1.24
C ASN A 47 1.78 1.23 -2.68
N GLN A 48 0.90 2.17 -3.02
CA GLN A 48 0.46 2.38 -4.40
C GLN A 48 1.62 2.76 -5.31
N ARG A 49 2.51 3.64 -4.85
CA ARG A 49 3.71 4.03 -5.61
C ARG A 49 4.66 2.84 -5.81
N ILE A 50 4.93 2.06 -4.76
CA ILE A 50 5.78 0.86 -4.83
C ILE A 50 5.18 -0.15 -5.80
N MET A 51 3.87 -0.42 -5.71
CA MET A 51 3.19 -1.34 -6.60
C MET A 51 3.23 -0.86 -8.07
N ALA A 52 3.09 0.43 -8.33
CA ALA A 52 3.22 0.98 -9.68
C ALA A 52 4.64 0.76 -10.24
N MET A 53 5.67 1.05 -9.45
CA MET A 53 7.07 0.80 -9.84
C MET A 53 7.33 -0.69 -10.08
N GLN A 54 6.82 -1.57 -9.21
CA GLN A 54 6.96 -3.01 -9.39
C GLN A 54 6.29 -3.49 -10.69
N LYS A 55 5.08 -3.00 -10.99
CA LYS A 55 4.41 -3.33 -12.26
C LYS A 55 5.22 -2.83 -13.45
N GLN A 56 5.77 -1.62 -13.39
CA GLN A 56 6.62 -1.08 -14.45
C GLN A 56 7.86 -1.95 -14.66
N LEU A 57 8.57 -2.34 -13.60
CA LEU A 57 9.75 -3.20 -13.69
C LEU A 57 9.42 -4.57 -14.29
N LEU A 58 8.26 -5.15 -13.96
CA LEU A 58 7.80 -6.41 -14.54
C LEU A 58 7.50 -6.27 -16.03
N ILE A 59 6.91 -5.14 -16.45
CA ILE A 59 6.66 -4.84 -17.87
C ILE A 59 7.99 -4.71 -18.61
N GLU A 60 8.92 -3.88 -18.11
CA GLU A 60 10.24 -3.67 -18.73
C GLU A 60 11.03 -5.00 -18.84
N HIS A 61 10.96 -5.83 -17.81
CA HIS A 61 11.58 -7.14 -17.82
C HIS A 61 10.95 -8.07 -18.86
N SER A 62 9.62 -8.08 -18.95
CA SER A 62 8.87 -8.87 -19.92
C SER A 62 9.15 -8.42 -21.36
N GLU A 63 9.19 -7.11 -21.62
CA GLU A 63 9.55 -6.54 -22.92
C GLU A 63 10.97 -6.94 -23.33
N LYS A 64 11.93 -6.89 -22.40
CA LYS A 64 13.30 -7.30 -22.66
C LYS A 64 13.41 -8.79 -23.01
N ILE A 65 12.70 -9.65 -22.27
CA ILE A 65 12.65 -11.09 -22.55
C ILE A 65 11.98 -11.34 -23.90
N SER A 66 10.83 -10.72 -24.15
CA SER A 66 10.10 -10.86 -25.41
C SER A 66 10.95 -10.39 -26.60
N GLY A 67 11.66 -9.27 -26.47
CA GLY A 67 12.59 -8.79 -27.49
C GLY A 67 13.74 -9.78 -27.74
N ALA A 68 14.27 -10.41 -26.70
CA ALA A 68 15.30 -11.45 -26.84
C ALA A 68 14.75 -12.72 -27.52
N GLU A 69 13.54 -13.14 -27.18
CA GLU A 69 12.85 -14.27 -27.81
C GLU A 69 12.52 -14.02 -29.29
N ILE A 70 12.03 -12.82 -29.62
CA ILE A 70 11.77 -12.41 -31.02
C ILE A 70 13.08 -12.41 -31.81
N LYS A 71 14.15 -11.84 -31.24
CA LYS A 71 15.48 -11.84 -31.87
C LYS A 71 15.97 -13.27 -32.12
N GLN A 72 15.83 -14.16 -31.14
CA GLN A 72 16.23 -15.56 -31.28
C GLN A 72 15.39 -16.31 -32.32
N LYS A 73 14.07 -16.07 -32.35
CA LYS A 73 13.17 -16.65 -33.35
C LYS A 73 13.51 -16.15 -34.76
N ALA A 74 13.84 -14.88 -34.92
CA ALA A 74 14.30 -14.31 -36.19
C ALA A 74 15.64 -14.92 -36.64
N LEU A 75 16.61 -15.05 -35.74
CA LEU A 75 17.89 -15.75 -36.00
C LEU A 75 17.66 -17.19 -36.50
N ASN A 76 16.77 -17.93 -35.85
CA ASN A 76 16.49 -19.33 -36.16
C ASN A 76 15.67 -19.50 -37.44
N ALA A 77 14.61 -18.69 -37.64
CA ALA A 77 13.70 -18.81 -38.78
C ALA A 77 14.24 -18.18 -40.07
N LEU A 78 14.97 -17.07 -39.95
CA LEU A 78 15.52 -16.31 -41.08
C LEU A 78 16.99 -16.63 -41.36
N GLN A 79 17.60 -17.59 -40.63
CA GLN A 79 19.02 -17.97 -40.72
C GLN A 79 19.98 -16.77 -40.69
N MET A 80 19.61 -15.70 -39.98
CA MET A 80 20.43 -14.50 -39.90
C MET A 80 21.73 -14.85 -39.17
N LYS A 81 22.90 -14.55 -39.77
CA LYS A 81 24.18 -14.73 -39.07
C LYS A 81 24.23 -13.85 -37.82
N PRO A 82 24.74 -14.34 -36.69
CA PRO A 82 24.92 -13.50 -35.50
C PRO A 82 25.84 -12.32 -35.86
N ILE A 83 25.34 -11.10 -35.64
CA ILE A 83 26.11 -9.88 -35.86
C ILE A 83 27.25 -9.86 -34.83
N ASN A 84 28.50 -9.93 -35.29
CA ASN A 84 29.67 -9.74 -34.42
C ASN A 84 29.73 -8.26 -34.01
N PRO A 85 29.53 -7.92 -32.72
CA PRO A 85 29.48 -6.54 -32.27
C PRO A 85 30.81 -5.79 -32.45
N GLU A 86 31.96 -6.48 -32.51
CA GLU A 86 33.25 -5.84 -32.78
C GLU A 86 33.39 -5.36 -34.22
N LYS A 87 32.79 -6.07 -35.18
CA LYS A 87 32.86 -5.75 -36.61
C LYS A 87 31.99 -4.54 -36.99
N VAL A 88 30.98 -4.21 -36.18
CA VAL A 88 30.08 -3.08 -36.42
C VAL A 88 30.70 -1.77 -35.92
N ARG A 89 31.48 -1.81 -34.82
CA ARG A 89 32.17 -0.62 -34.27
C ARG A 89 33.26 -0.07 -35.19
N THR A 90 33.85 -0.91 -36.04
CA THR A 90 34.93 -0.51 -36.97
C THR A 90 34.44 0.23 -38.20
N ILE A 91 33.13 0.25 -38.47
CA ILE A 91 32.51 0.90 -39.65
C ILE A 91 31.86 2.25 -39.28
N ALA A 92 31.78 2.56 -37.98
CA ALA A 92 31.20 3.79 -37.44
C ALA A 92 32.25 4.82 -36.96
N LEU A 93 33.53 4.56 -37.26
CA LEU A 93 34.67 5.49 -37.12
C LEU A 93 35.19 5.82 -38.52
#